data_AF-A0A530BCS1-F1
#
_entry.id   AF-A0A530BCS1-F1
#
_cell.length_a   1.000
_cell.length_b   1.000
_cell.length_c   1.000
_cell.angle_alpha   90.00
_cell.angle_beta   90.00
_cell.angle_gamma   90.00
#
_symmetry.space_group_name_H-M   'P 1'
#
loop_
_entity.id
_entity.type
_entity.pdbx_description
1 polymer ?
#
loop_
_entity_poly.entity_id
_entity_poly.type
_entity_poly.pdbx_seq_one_letter_code
_entity_poly.pdbx_strand_id
1 'polypeptide(L)'
;VVLGELSLDGTIAAVAGALPAAIGANAEGKGLICPFACGPEAAWAGKDFDILAPRSLIAIANHFRGTQVLSRPEAGIQLAARDLPDLADIKGQES
;
A
#
# COMPACT_ATOMS: atom_id res chain seq x y z
N VAL A 1 4.37 -10.43 -6.97
CA VAL A 1 5.17 -9.18 -7.04
C VAL A 1 5.44 -8.69 -5.63
N VAL A 2 6.62 -8.14 -5.36
CA VAL A 2 6.98 -7.60 -4.03
C VAL A 2 7.50 -6.19 -4.21
N LEU A 3 7.04 -5.26 -3.38
CA LEU A 3 7.40 -3.85 -3.39
C LEU A 3 7.39 -3.32 -1.96
N GLY A 4 8.35 -2.46 -1.61
CA GLY A 4 8.44 -1.82 -0.30
C GLY A 4 9.87 -1.40 0.02
N GLU A 5 10.02 -0.56 1.03
CA GLU A 5 11.32 -0.14 1.57
C GLU A 5 11.52 -0.80 2.94
N LEU A 6 12.70 -1.39 3.16
CA LEU A 6 13.02 -2.13 4.37
C LEU A 6 14.01 -1.34 5.24
N SER A 7 13.63 -1.11 6.49
CA SER A 7 14.51 -0.54 7.51
C SER A 7 15.34 -1.63 8.19
N LEU A 8 16.49 -1.24 8.77
CA LEU A 8 17.40 -2.18 9.44
C LEU A 8 16.76 -2.87 10.67
N ASP A 9 15.77 -2.23 11.29
CA ASP A 9 14.97 -2.79 12.37
C ASP A 9 13.90 -3.80 11.88
N GLY A 10 13.80 -4.02 10.58
CA GLY A 10 12.86 -4.93 9.95
C GLY A 10 11.47 -4.33 9.70
N THR A 11 11.24 -3.04 9.96
CA THR A 11 10.00 -2.35 9.58
C THR A 11 9.93 -2.06 8.09
N ILE A 12 8.72 -2.01 7.54
CA ILE A 12 8.48 -1.77 6.11
C ILE A 12 7.86 -0.39 5.93
N ALA A 13 8.59 0.52 5.29
CA ALA A 13 8.16 1.88 5.02
C ALA A 13 7.27 1.97 3.77
N ALA A 14 6.43 3.00 3.72
CA ALA A 14 5.55 3.27 2.60
C ALA A 14 6.35 3.65 1.36
N VAL A 15 5.87 3.25 0.19
CA VAL A 15 6.47 3.61 -1.10
C VAL A 15 5.39 4.04 -2.08
N ALA A 16 5.77 4.82 -3.09
CA ALA A 16 4.86 5.22 -4.16
C ALA A 16 4.61 4.07 -5.15
N GLY A 17 3.47 4.12 -5.85
CA GLY A 17 3.19 3.20 -6.95
C GLY A 17 2.65 1.83 -6.54
N ALA A 18 2.07 1.71 -5.34
CA ALA A 18 1.48 0.45 -4.89
C ALA A 18 0.27 0.02 -5.73
N LEU A 19 -0.62 0.95 -6.10
CA LEU A 19 -1.75 0.65 -6.99
C LEU A 19 -1.33 0.19 -8.39
N PRO A 20 -0.46 0.89 -9.15
CA PRO A 20 -0.05 0.40 -10.46
C PRO A 20 0.70 -0.93 -10.38
N ALA A 21 1.50 -1.16 -9.33
CA ALA A 21 2.12 -2.47 -9.09
C ALA A 21 1.07 -3.57 -8.84
N ALA A 22 0.01 -3.26 -8.08
CA ALA A 22 -1.10 -4.17 -7.83
C ALA A 22 -1.89 -4.50 -9.11
N ILE A 23 -2.19 -3.50 -9.93
CA ILE A 23 -2.87 -3.69 -11.22
C ILE A 23 -2.04 -4.59 -12.14
N GLY A 24 -0.73 -4.33 -12.26
CA GLY A 24 0.17 -5.15 -13.07
C GLY A 24 0.28 -6.59 -12.56
N ALA A 25 0.43 -6.76 -11.25
CA ALA A 25 0.47 -8.08 -10.62
C ALA A 25 -0.84 -8.86 -10.85
N ASN A 26 -2.00 -8.22 -10.69
CA ASN A 26 -3.29 -8.83 -10.94
C ASN A 26 -3.48 -9.23 -12.41
N ALA A 27 -3.10 -8.36 -13.35
CA ALA A 27 -3.16 -8.66 -14.78
C ALA A 27 -2.29 -9.87 -15.18
N GLU A 28 -1.19 -10.10 -14.46
CA GLU A 28 -0.31 -11.27 -14.64
C GLU A 28 -0.75 -12.51 -13.84
N GLY A 29 -1.85 -12.45 -13.09
CA GLY A 29 -2.32 -13.55 -12.23
C GLY A 29 -1.39 -13.84 -11.04
N LYS A 30 -0.65 -12.85 -10.55
CA LYS A 30 0.30 -12.96 -9.42
C LYS A 30 -0.18 -12.16 -8.21
N GLY A 31 -0.08 -12.67 -6.99
CA GLY A 31 -0.33 -11.87 -5.79
C GLY A 31 0.69 -10.74 -5.54
N LEU A 32 0.36 -9.84 -4.62
CA LEU A 32 1.20 -8.70 -4.20
C LEU A 32 1.58 -8.77 -2.71
N ILE A 33 2.84 -8.48 -2.41
CA ILE A 33 3.29 -8.09 -1.06
C ILE A 33 3.68 -6.61 -1.11
N CYS A 34 3.05 -5.77 -0.29
CA CYS A 34 3.30 -4.33 -0.23
C CYS A 34 3.40 -3.82 1.23
N PRO A 35 3.86 -2.59 1.49
CA PRO A 35 3.83 -2.03 2.83
C PRO A 35 2.40 -1.93 3.38
N PHE A 36 2.25 -2.07 4.70
CA PHE A 36 0.95 -1.92 5.39
C PHE A 36 0.23 -0.61 5.00
N ALA A 37 0.97 0.51 5.00
CA ALA A 37 0.41 1.83 4.69
C ALA A 37 -0.10 1.95 3.25
N CYS A 38 0.42 1.13 2.34
CA CYS A 38 0.03 1.08 0.93
C CYS A 38 -1.13 0.09 0.68
N GLY A 39 -1.47 -0.76 1.66
CA GLY A 39 -2.46 -1.83 1.54
C GLY A 39 -3.83 -1.36 1.05
N PRO A 40 -4.42 -0.29 1.62
CA PRO A 40 -5.72 0.21 1.18
C PRO A 40 -5.74 0.66 -0.28
N GLU A 41 -4.65 1.24 -0.77
CA GLU A 41 -4.50 1.67 -2.17
C GLU A 41 -4.38 0.44 -3.08
N ALA A 42 -3.52 -0.52 -2.73
CA ALA A 42 -3.33 -1.75 -3.49
C ALA A 42 -4.61 -2.59 -3.62
N ALA A 43 -5.46 -2.60 -2.59
CA ALA A 43 -6.72 -3.35 -2.55
C ALA A 43 -7.74 -2.96 -3.63
N TRP A 44 -7.58 -1.79 -4.27
CA TRP A 44 -8.39 -1.38 -5.41
C TRP A 44 -8.16 -2.20 -6.67
N ALA A 45 -7.04 -2.92 -6.77
CA ALA A 45 -6.72 -3.71 -7.97
C ALA A 45 -7.67 -4.89 -8.22
N GLY A 46 -8.43 -5.33 -7.22
CA GLY A 46 -9.44 -6.38 -7.39
C GLY A 46 -9.95 -6.94 -6.06
N LYS A 47 -11.21 -7.35 -6.02
CA LYS A 47 -11.84 -7.92 -4.82
C LYS A 47 -11.20 -9.26 -4.41
N ASP A 48 -10.97 -10.13 -5.40
CA ASP A 48 -10.41 -11.48 -5.20
C ASP A 48 -8.89 -11.50 -5.44
N PHE A 49 -8.25 -10.34 -5.44
CA PHE A 49 -6.81 -10.21 -5.64
C PHE A 49 -6.04 -10.45 -4.34
N ASP A 50 -5.10 -11.39 -4.36
CA ASP A 50 -4.28 -11.76 -3.22
C ASP A 50 -3.26 -10.66 -2.88
N ILE A 51 -3.44 -10.01 -1.74
CA ILE A 51 -2.55 -8.97 -1.23
C ILE A 51 -2.18 -9.26 0.22
N LEU A 52 -0.87 -9.21 0.51
CA LEU A 52 -0.33 -9.18 1.86
C LEU A 52 0.26 -7.80 2.13
N ALA A 53 -0.20 -7.13 3.18
CA ALA A 53 0.25 -5.79 3.57
C ALA A 53 0.89 -5.78 4.97
N PRO A 54 2.07 -6.40 5.16
CA PRO A 54 2.79 -6.47 6.43
C PRO A 54 3.33 -5.11 6.92
N ARG A 55 3.48 -4.96 8.24
CA ARG A 55 4.20 -3.84 8.87
C ARG A 55 5.71 -4.08 9.01
N SER A 56 6.13 -5.34 8.96
CA SER A 56 7.52 -5.75 9.23
C SER A 56 7.85 -7.09 8.58
N LEU A 57 9.15 -7.36 8.42
CA LEU A 57 9.66 -8.62 7.86
C LEU A 57 9.29 -9.83 8.72
N ILE A 58 9.25 -9.67 10.05
CA ILE A 58 8.83 -10.76 10.96
C ILE A 58 7.35 -11.13 10.78
N ALA A 59 6.48 -10.17 10.46
CA ALA A 59 5.07 -10.45 10.17
C ALA A 59 4.92 -11.30 8.89
N ILE A 60 5.76 -11.05 7.88
CA ILE A 60 5.83 -11.88 6.66
C ILE A 60 6.30 -13.29 7.01
N ALA A 61 7.38 -13.41 7.79
CA ALA A 61 7.93 -14.71 8.16
C ALA A 61 6.91 -15.56 8.96
N ASN A 62 6.20 -14.93 9.89
CA ASN A 62 5.14 -15.59 10.66
C ASN A 62 3.94 -16.00 9.80
N HIS A 63 3.63 -15.22 8.76
CA HIS A 63 2.63 -15.58 7.77
C HIS A 63 2.97 -16.85 7.01
N PHE A 64 4.16 -16.92 6.42
CA PHE A 64 4.57 -18.11 5.68
C PHE A 64 4.82 -19.32 6.57
N ARG A 65 5.16 -19.12 7.86
CA ARG A 65 5.26 -20.20 8.85
C ARG A 65 3.90 -20.72 9.32
N GLY A 66 2.81 -19.97 9.08
CA GLY A 66 1.48 -20.28 9.58
C GLY A 66 1.28 -19.96 11.07
N THR A 67 2.21 -19.25 11.72
CA THR A 67 2.06 -18.83 13.12
C THR A 67 1.19 -17.58 13.27
N GLN A 68 1.05 -16.78 12.20
CA GLN A 68 0.15 -15.64 12.14
C GLN A 68 -0.39 -15.47 10.73
N VAL A 69 -1.70 -15.55 10.52
CA VAL A 69 -2.28 -15.31 9.20
C VAL A 69 -2.60 -13.82 9.03
N LEU A 70 -1.98 -13.16 8.05
CA LEU A 70 -2.32 -11.80 7.67
C LEU A 70 -3.61 -11.82 6.84
N SER A 71 -4.52 -10.89 7.14
CA SER A 71 -5.72 -10.68 6.33
C SER A 71 -5.42 -9.76 5.16
N ARG A 72 -6.15 -9.93 4.06
CA ARG A 72 -6.14 -9.01 2.92
C ARG A 72 -6.51 -7.60 3.41
N PRO A 73 -5.78 -6.54 2.98
CA PRO A 73 -6.16 -5.17 3.32
C PRO A 73 -7.53 -4.82 2.72
N GLU A 74 -8.26 -3.96 3.42
CA GLU A 74 -9.51 -3.39 2.92
C GLU A 74 -9.23 -2.16 2.05
N ALA A 75 -9.95 -2.04 0.94
CA ALA A 75 -9.88 -0.84 0.11
C ALA A 75 -10.37 0.36 0.91
N GLY A 76 -9.58 1.42 0.92
CA GLY A 76 -9.84 2.61 1.72
C GLY A 76 -9.39 3.87 1.02
N ILE A 77 -10.03 4.98 1.36
CA ILE A 77 -9.64 6.32 0.93
C ILE A 77 -8.99 7.00 2.12
N GLN A 78 -7.78 7.53 1.92
CA GLN A 78 -7.19 8.46 2.87
C GLN A 78 -8.10 9.70 2.91
N LEU A 79 -8.71 9.97 4.06
CA LEU A 79 -9.50 11.18 4.22
C LEU A 79 -8.61 12.40 4.00
N ALA A 80 -9.05 13.32 3.15
CA ALA A 80 -8.35 14.57 2.93
C ALA A 80 -8.15 15.30 4.27
N ALA A 81 -7.00 15.96 4.42
CA ALA A 81 -6.80 16.90 5.52
C ALA A 81 -7.96 17.90 5.51
N ARG A 82 -8.65 18.02 6.64
CA ARG A 82 -9.61 19.10 6.85
C ARG A 82 -8.80 20.39 7.02
N ASP A 83 -9.35 21.51 6.56
CA ASP A 83 -8.76 22.86 6.69
C ASP A 83 -7.52 23.13 5.81
N LEU A 84 -7.52 22.65 4.56
CA LEU A 84 -6.59 23.13 3.54
C LEU A 84 -6.98 24.57 3.11
N PRO A 85 -6.01 25.43 2.76
CA PRO A 85 -6.31 26.76 2.22
C PRO A 85 -7.22 26.66 1.00
N ASP A 86 -8.21 27.56 0.91
CA ASP A 86 -9.02 27.71 -0.29
C ASP A 86 -8.12 28.13 -1.46
N LEU A 87 -8.09 27.32 -2.53
CA LEU A 87 -7.29 27.60 -3.71
C LEU A 87 -7.91 28.68 -4.61
N ALA A 88 -9.12 29.16 -4.30
CA ALA A 88 -9.78 30.24 -5.04
C ALA A 88 -8.95 31.53 -5.09
N ASP A 89 -8.11 31.78 -4.08
CA ASP A 89 -7.25 32.97 -3.99
C ASP A 89 -5.82 32.73 -4.51
N ILE A 90 -5.49 31.52 -4.97
CA ILE A 90 -4.18 31.24 -5.60
C ILE A 90 -4.16 31.91 -6.98
N LYS A 91 -3.61 33.12 -7.05
CA LYS A 91 -3.17 33.70 -8.30
C LYS A 91 -1.84 33.03 -8.67
N GLY A 92 -1.75 32.49 -9.89
CA GLY A 92 -0.59 31.74 -10.36
C GLY A 92 0.73 32.47 -10.12
N GLN A 93 1.81 31.72 -9.91
CA GLN A 93 3.16 32.27 -9.81
C GLN A 93 3.53 32.93 -11.14
N GLU A 94 3.54 34.26 -11.18
CA GLU A 94 4.17 35.01 -12.28
C GLU A 94 5.67 34.66 -12.28
N SER A 95 6.16 34.22 -13.44
CA SER A 95 7.55 33.81 -13.68
C SER A 95 8.48 35.00 -13.88
#